data_AF-A0A132MHV1-F1
#
_entry.id   AF-A0A132MHV1-F1
#
_cell.length_a   1.000
_cell.length_b   1.000
_cell.length_c   1.000
_cell.angle_alpha   90.00
_cell.angle_beta   90.00
_cell.angle_gamma   90.00
#
_symmetry.space_group_name_H-M   'P 1'
#
loop_
_entity.id
_entity.type
_entity.pdbx_description
1 polymer ?
#
loop_
_entity_poly.entity_id
_entity_poly.type
_entity_poly.pdbx_seq_one_letter_code
_entity_poly.pdbx_strand_id
1 'polypeptide(L)'
;MNPTHDDGPGRLGPAELIARLQQHRLIAEAEDAARGVRHLTVWHGDPERREDVLLLAILIREFWSLVAGRDRPATVGGNDYTSFRIPPPDADTALTRLTELAHQLDPGWWRIVQGTP
;
A
#
# COMPACT_ATOMS: atom_id res chain seq x y z
N MET A 1 20.10 -46.25 23.04
CA MET A 1 18.88 -45.65 23.62
C MET A 1 18.84 -44.22 23.13
N ASN A 2 17.73 -43.85 22.48
CA ASN A 2 17.45 -42.59 21.77
C ASN A 2 17.38 -41.40 22.77
N PRO A 3 17.37 -40.10 22.36
CA PRO A 3 16.47 -39.61 21.31
C PRO A 3 17.08 -38.67 20.26
N THR A 4 16.80 -38.99 19.00
CA THR A 4 16.57 -38.03 17.91
C THR A 4 15.48 -37.04 18.35
N HIS A 5 15.82 -35.76 18.51
CA HIS A 5 14.82 -34.70 18.65
C HIS A 5 14.31 -34.38 17.25
N ASP A 6 13.04 -34.68 17.04
CA ASP A 6 12.24 -34.38 15.86
C ASP A 6 11.91 -32.88 15.88
N ASP A 7 12.73 -32.07 15.20
CA ASP A 7 12.42 -30.67 14.90
C ASP A 7 11.31 -30.64 13.84
N GLY A 8 10.06 -30.78 14.28
CA GLY A 8 8.87 -30.47 13.48
C GLY A 8 8.97 -29.05 12.88
N PRO A 9 8.22 -28.73 11.81
CA PRO A 9 8.46 -27.57 10.95
C PRO A 9 8.70 -26.31 11.78
N GLY A 10 9.98 -25.93 11.87
CA GLY A 10 10.47 -25.01 12.87
C GLY A 10 9.70 -23.70 12.81
N ARG A 11 9.12 -23.30 13.94
CA ARG A 11 8.60 -21.94 14.12
C ARG A 11 9.75 -20.99 13.82
N LEU A 12 9.60 -20.21 12.74
CA LEU A 12 10.55 -19.14 12.42
C LEU A 12 10.69 -18.24 13.65
N GLY A 13 11.93 -17.93 14.02
CA GLY A 13 12.19 -16.88 15.01
C GLY A 13 11.64 -15.54 14.49
N PRO A 14 11.29 -14.59 15.37
CA PRO A 14 10.70 -13.30 14.96
C PRO A 14 11.48 -12.57 13.87
N ALA A 15 12.82 -12.58 13.94
CA ALA A 15 13.68 -11.94 12.95
C ALA A 15 13.64 -12.65 11.58
N GLU A 16 13.62 -13.99 11.58
CA GLU A 16 13.56 -14.79 10.34
C GLU A 16 12.19 -14.67 9.67
N LEU A 17 11.12 -14.61 10.48
CA LEU A 17 9.79 -14.31 9.99
C LEU A 17 9.72 -12.91 9.35
N ILE A 18 10.29 -11.89 10.00
CA ILE A 18 10.36 -10.52 9.44
C ILE A 18 11.12 -10.52 8.11
N ALA A 19 12.29 -11.15 8.05
CA ALA A 19 13.08 -11.23 6.82
C ALA A 19 12.30 -11.94 5.69
N ARG A 20 11.58 -13.03 6.02
CA ARG A 20 10.75 -13.76 5.05
C ARG A 20 9.60 -12.91 4.52
N LEU A 21 8.93 -12.15 5.38
CA LEU A 21 7.87 -11.23 5.01
C LEU A 21 8.38 -10.10 4.11
N GLN A 22 9.55 -9.55 4.41
CA GLN A 22 10.22 -8.53 3.56
C GLN A 22 10.55 -9.09 2.18
N GLN A 23 11.08 -10.31 2.10
CA GLN A 23 11.37 -10.96 0.83
C GLN A 23 10.09 -11.19 0.00
N HIS A 24 9.03 -11.71 0.62
CA HIS A 24 7.76 -11.93 -0.07
C HIS A 24 7.15 -10.63 -0.59
N ARG A 25 7.26 -9.56 0.20
CA ARG A 25 6.81 -8.23 -0.17
C ARG A 25 7.54 -7.71 -1.43
N LEU A 26 8.86 -7.82 -1.46
CA LEU A 26 9.67 -7.39 -2.63
C LEU A 26 9.31 -8.18 -3.89
N ILE A 27 9.05 -9.49 -3.77
CA ILE A 27 8.61 -10.31 -4.90
C ILE A 27 7.23 -9.84 -5.40
N ALA A 28 6.27 -9.63 -4.48
CA ALA A 28 4.94 -9.16 -4.84
C ALA A 28 4.97 -7.79 -5.54
N GLU A 29 5.82 -6.87 -5.07
CA GLU A 29 6.02 -5.57 -5.71
C GLU A 29 6.62 -5.69 -7.11
N ALA A 30 7.63 -6.54 -7.29
CA ALA A 30 8.21 -6.80 -8.60
C ALA A 30 7.20 -7.43 -9.58
N GLU A 31 6.36 -8.36 -9.11
CA GLU A 31 5.29 -8.94 -9.92
C GLU A 31 4.24 -7.90 -10.32
N ASP A 32 3.81 -7.05 -9.39
CA ASP A 32 2.86 -5.97 -9.67
C ASP A 32 3.45 -4.97 -10.67
N ALA A 33 4.71 -4.59 -10.50
CA ALA A 33 5.41 -3.72 -11.45
C ALA A 33 5.49 -4.34 -12.85
N ALA A 34 5.82 -5.65 -12.94
CA ALA A 34 5.85 -6.38 -14.21
C ALA A 34 4.47 -6.50 -14.88
N ARG A 35 3.38 -6.50 -14.08
CA ARG A 35 2.00 -6.46 -14.55
C ARG A 35 1.49 -5.04 -14.86
N GLY A 36 2.36 -4.03 -14.76
CA GLY A 36 2.00 -2.63 -15.01
C GLY A 36 1.15 -1.99 -13.91
N VAL A 37 1.12 -2.59 -12.72
CA VAL A 37 0.43 -2.04 -11.55
C VAL A 37 1.32 -0.95 -10.94
N ARG A 38 0.68 0.08 -10.40
CA ARG A 38 1.32 1.17 -9.66
C ARG A 38 0.76 1.26 -8.25
N HIS A 39 1.58 1.77 -7.35
CA HIS A 39 1.22 1.94 -5.96
C HIS A 39 1.49 3.38 -5.52
N LEU A 40 0.57 3.94 -4.74
CA LEU A 40 0.73 5.21 -4.06
C LEU A 40 0.46 4.98 -2.58
N THR A 41 1.35 5.42 -1.71
CA THR A 41 1.14 5.43 -0.26
C THR A 41 1.08 6.86 0.24
N VAL A 42 0.05 7.18 1.01
CA VAL A 42 -0.08 8.47 1.71
C VAL A 42 -0.10 8.18 3.20
N TRP A 43 0.92 8.64 3.91
CA TRP A 43 0.93 8.69 5.38
C TRP A 43 0.28 10.01 5.78
N HIS A 44 -0.93 9.95 6.31
CA HIS A 44 -1.73 11.12 6.66
C HIS A 44 -1.75 11.40 8.17
N GLY A 45 -1.17 10.50 8.97
CA GLY A 45 -1.26 10.53 10.43
C GLY A 45 -2.64 10.07 10.92
N ASP A 46 -2.92 10.17 12.21
CA ASP A 46 -4.28 9.88 12.70
C ASP A 46 -5.19 11.09 12.42
N PRO A 47 -6.30 10.94 11.68
CA PRO A 47 -7.25 12.03 11.46
C PRO A 47 -7.95 12.38 12.78
N GLU A 48 -7.55 13.47 13.43
CA GLU A 48 -8.13 13.89 14.71
C GLU A 48 -9.35 14.78 14.52
N ARG A 49 -9.44 15.48 13.38
CA ARG A 49 -10.51 16.44 13.09
C ARG A 49 -11.35 16.01 11.91
N ARG A 50 -12.56 16.57 11.85
CA ARG A 50 -13.49 16.31 10.75
C ARG A 50 -12.92 16.77 9.42
N GLU A 51 -12.18 17.88 9.38
CA GLU A 51 -11.51 18.33 8.15
C GLU A 51 -10.51 17.29 7.62
N ASP A 52 -9.73 16.65 8.48
CA ASP A 52 -8.72 15.66 8.10
C ASP A 52 -9.37 14.43 7.45
N VAL A 53 -10.47 13.95 8.05
CA VAL A 53 -11.26 12.84 7.52
C VAL A 53 -11.85 13.20 6.14
N LEU A 54 -12.29 14.44 5.95
CA LEU A 54 -12.87 14.88 4.67
C LEU A 54 -11.83 14.90 3.55
N LEU A 55 -10.60 15.38 3.83
CA LEU A 55 -9.51 15.38 2.86
C LEU A 55 -9.16 13.95 2.42
N LEU A 56 -9.00 13.03 3.37
CA LEU A 56 -8.75 11.62 3.05
C LEU A 56 -9.91 10.99 2.27
N ALA A 57 -11.16 11.30 2.64
CA ALA A 57 -12.35 10.80 1.94
C ALA A 57 -12.42 11.29 0.49
N ILE A 58 -12.04 12.54 0.21
CA ILE A 58 -11.95 13.08 -1.16
C ILE A 58 -10.92 12.27 -1.96
N LEU A 59 -9.73 12.03 -1.39
CA LEU A 59 -8.67 11.28 -2.05
C LEU A 59 -9.11 9.84 -2.37
N ILE A 60 -9.71 9.14 -1.39
CA ILE A 60 -10.20 7.77 -1.57
C ILE A 60 -11.29 7.71 -2.64
N ARG A 61 -12.23 8.66 -2.63
CA ARG A 61 -13.29 8.73 -3.63
C ARG A 61 -12.72 8.94 -5.03
N GLU A 62 -11.75 9.84 -5.19
CA GLU A 62 -11.13 10.08 -6.49
C GLU A 62 -10.38 8.85 -7.00
N PHE A 63 -9.64 8.16 -6.12
CA PHE A 63 -9.01 6.90 -6.48
C PHE A 63 -10.00 5.92 -7.11
N TRP A 64 -11.13 5.66 -6.43
CA TRP A 64 -12.14 4.71 -6.93
C TRP A 64 -12.79 5.16 -8.25
N SER A 65 -12.90 6.47 -8.48
CA SER A 65 -13.33 7.03 -9.77
C SER A 65 -12.31 6.74 -10.87
N LEU A 66 -11.02 7.00 -10.62
CA LEU A 66 -9.93 6.79 -11.59
C LEU A 66 -9.74 5.33 -12.01
N VAL A 67 -10.04 4.39 -11.11
CA VAL A 67 -9.86 2.94 -11.32
C VAL A 67 -11.16 2.18 -11.56
N ALA A 68 -12.27 2.88 -11.77
CA ALA A 68 -13.56 2.26 -12.07
C ALA A 68 -13.45 1.32 -13.27
N GLY A 69 -13.92 0.08 -13.10
CA GLY A 69 -13.89 -0.96 -14.14
C GLY A 69 -12.54 -1.62 -14.38
N ARG A 70 -11.48 -1.27 -13.63
CA ARG A 70 -10.18 -1.95 -13.73
C ARG A 70 -10.16 -3.23 -12.90
N ASP A 71 -9.26 -4.15 -13.23
CA ASP A 71 -9.14 -5.44 -12.53
C ASP A 71 -8.40 -5.28 -11.18
N ARG A 72 -9.07 -5.68 -10.09
CA ARG A 72 -8.52 -5.71 -8.73
C ARG A 72 -7.86 -4.40 -8.23
N PRO A 73 -8.48 -3.22 -8.40
CA PRO A 73 -8.07 -2.03 -7.64
C PRO A 73 -8.30 -2.29 -6.14
N ALA A 74 -7.44 -1.71 -5.30
CA ALA A 74 -7.57 -1.87 -3.86
C ALA A 74 -7.02 -0.66 -3.12
N THR A 75 -7.62 -0.40 -1.96
CA THR A 75 -7.05 0.44 -0.91
C THR A 75 -6.69 -0.44 0.28
N VAL A 76 -5.47 -0.34 0.79
CA VAL A 76 -5.01 -0.99 2.02
C VAL A 76 -4.54 0.11 2.95
N GLY A 77 -4.97 0.11 4.21
CA GLY A 77 -4.59 1.18 5.14
C GLY A 77 -4.40 0.70 6.56
N GLY A 78 -3.61 1.47 7.30
CA GLY A 78 -3.60 1.51 8.75
C GLY A 78 -4.37 2.74 9.24
N ASN A 79 -4.27 3.05 10.54
CA ASN A 79 -4.86 4.28 11.07
C ASN A 79 -4.17 5.53 10.52
N ASP A 80 -2.86 5.45 10.27
CA ASP A 80 -1.98 6.57 9.94
C ASP A 80 -1.56 6.65 8.46
N TYR A 81 -1.93 5.66 7.65
CA TYR A 81 -1.60 5.62 6.23
C TYR A 81 -2.65 4.94 5.37
N THR A 82 -2.62 5.23 4.08
CA THR A 82 -3.41 4.54 3.05
C THR A 82 -2.58 4.32 1.80
N SER A 83 -2.56 3.07 1.34
CA SER A 83 -1.93 2.60 0.11
C SER A 83 -2.98 2.30 -0.95
N PHE A 84 -2.73 2.76 -2.17
CA PHE A 84 -3.62 2.65 -3.33
C PHE A 84 -2.95 1.77 -4.38
N ARG A 85 -3.57 0.64 -4.70
CA ARG A 85 -3.15 -0.24 -5.80
C ARG A 85 -3.89 0.14 -7.08
N ILE A 86 -3.14 0.61 -8.06
CA ILE A 86 -3.64 1.14 -9.33
C ILE A 86 -3.29 0.16 -10.46
N PRO A 87 -4.25 -0.68 -10.91
CA PRO A 87 -4.02 -1.59 -12.01
C PRO A 87 -3.97 -0.89 -13.39
N PRO A 88 -3.42 -1.56 -14.43
CA PRO A 88 -3.51 -1.13 -15.83
C PRO A 88 -4.97 -0.97 -16.31
N PRO A 89 -5.21 -0.37 -17.50
CA PRO A 89 -4.23 0.03 -18.53
C PRO A 89 -3.51 1.35 -18.24
N ASP A 90 -4.20 2.34 -17.67
CA ASP A 90 -3.65 3.70 -17.51
C ASP A 90 -3.13 3.93 -16.09
N ALA A 91 -2.30 3.02 -15.59
CA ALA A 91 -1.83 3.05 -14.21
C ALA A 91 -0.94 4.27 -13.92
N ASP A 92 -0.04 4.63 -14.84
CA ASP A 92 0.86 5.77 -14.70
C ASP A 92 0.11 7.11 -14.71
N THR A 93 -0.86 7.28 -15.62
CA THR A 93 -1.70 8.49 -15.68
C THR A 93 -2.55 8.63 -14.43
N ALA A 94 -3.17 7.54 -13.95
CA ALA A 94 -3.95 7.57 -12.72
C ALA A 94 -3.08 7.82 -11.49
N LEU A 95 -1.88 7.23 -11.42
CA LEU A 95 -0.90 7.50 -10.36
C LEU A 95 -0.54 8.98 -10.31
N THR A 96 -0.25 9.58 -11.46
CA THR A 96 0.12 11.00 -11.57
C THR A 96 -1.00 11.88 -11.03
N ARG A 97 -2.24 11.70 -11.52
CA ARG A 97 -3.41 12.46 -11.07
C ARG A 97 -3.69 12.31 -9.57
N LEU A 98 -3.60 11.08 -9.06
CA LEU A 98 -3.84 10.81 -7.66
C LEU A 98 -2.74 11.40 -6.77
N THR A 99 -1.48 11.37 -7.22
CA THR A 99 -0.34 11.99 -6.54
C THR A 99 -0.52 13.51 -6.48
N GLU A 100 -0.90 14.13 -7.59
CA GLU A 100 -1.18 15.57 -7.66
C GLU A 100 -2.32 15.96 -6.72
N LEU A 101 -3.42 15.20 -6.71
CA LEU A 101 -4.52 15.45 -5.79
C LEU A 101 -4.08 15.28 -4.32
N ALA A 102 -3.28 14.27 -4.01
CA ALA A 102 -2.76 14.08 -2.65
C ALA A 102 -1.94 15.31 -2.20
N HIS A 103 -1.08 15.87 -3.07
CA HIS A 103 -0.35 17.10 -2.77
C HIS A 103 -1.24 18.35 -2.66
N GLN A 104 -2.35 18.41 -3.38
CA GLN A 104 -3.32 19.52 -3.26
C GLN A 104 -4.13 19.45 -1.97
N LEU A 105 -4.42 18.24 -1.50
CA LEU A 105 -5.16 18.00 -0.26
C LEU A 105 -4.26 18.01 0.97
N ASP A 106 -2.95 17.84 0.81
CA ASP A 106 -1.97 17.79 1.90
C ASP A 106 -2.04 19.06 2.76
N PRO A 107 -2.41 18.93 4.05
CA PRO A 107 -2.39 20.04 5.00
C PRO A 107 -0.98 20.55 5.37
N GLY A 108 0.07 19.89 4.89
CA GLY A 108 1.48 20.23 5.10
C GLY A 108 2.28 19.19 5.89
N TRP A 109 1.68 18.03 6.20
CA TRP A 109 2.32 16.96 6.97
C TRP A 109 2.18 15.57 6.35
N TRP A 110 1.44 15.43 5.26
CA TRP A 110 1.33 14.13 4.60
C TRP A 110 2.67 13.72 3.99
N ARG A 111 3.01 12.44 4.13
CA ARG A 111 4.14 11.86 3.38
C ARG A 111 3.59 11.03 2.23
N ILE A 112 3.83 11.50 1.02
CA ILE A 112 3.32 10.89 -0.21
C ILE A 112 4.48 10.14 -0.87
N VAL A 113 4.33 8.82 -1.06
CA VAL A 113 5.36 7.91 -1.57
C VAL A 113 4.79 7.10 -2.72
N GLN A 114 5.47 7.14 -3.87
CA GLN A 114 5.17 6.23 -4.99
C GLN A 114 5.92 4.91 -4.77
N GLY A 115 5.23 3.79 -4.94
CA GLY A 115 5.70 2.46 -4.55
C GLY A 115 4.87 1.87 -3.42
N THR A 116 5.22 0.66 -3.00
CA THR A 116 4.57 0.04 -1.83
C THR A 116 5.07 0.71 -0.52
N PRO A 117 4.29 0.69 0.59
CA PRO A 117 4.69 1.28 1.90
C PRO A 117 5.87 0.58 2.61
#